data_AF-K3ZCP8-F1
#
_entry.id   AF-K3ZCP8-F1
#
_cell.length_a   1.000
_cell.length_b   1.000
_cell.length_c   1.000
_cell.angle_alpha   90.00
_cell.angle_beta   90.00
_cell.angle_gamma   90.00
#
_symmetry.space_group_name_H-M   'P 1'
#
loop_
_entity.id
_entity.type
_entity.pdbx_description
1 polymer ?
#
loop_
_entity_poly.entity_id
_entity_poly.type
_entity_poly.pdbx_seq_one_letter_code
_entity_poly.pdbx_strand_id
1 'polypeptide(L)'
;MTPQLPPLSDPALEAFLADIGFGLVPDEPLDVTTTTTTTTTMAATRPEEETSASAAAAGDEAAERRLRRKISNRESARRSRARKQRHLEELRARAGRLRAGNSELAARLRGVQARAALVRLTNARLRAEAGALGRRLAAAQRAIALRQIYAGGGFELQALASLIVYMHIWLHAHI
;
A
#
# COMPACT_ATOMS: atom_id res chain seq x y z
N MET A 1 -17.91 -26.15 -20.56
CA MET A 1 -17.88 -25.47 -19.24
C MET A 1 -16.74 -24.47 -19.27
N THR A 2 -17.03 -23.22 -19.56
CA THR A 2 -16.05 -22.12 -19.52
C THR A 2 -15.85 -21.68 -18.07
N PRO A 3 -14.62 -21.69 -17.52
CA PRO A 3 -14.39 -21.20 -16.17
C PRO A 3 -14.63 -19.69 -16.13
N GLN A 4 -15.61 -19.27 -15.33
CA GLN A 4 -15.91 -17.87 -15.07
C GLN A 4 -14.74 -17.27 -14.28
N LEU A 5 -14.04 -16.28 -14.85
CA LEU A 5 -13.01 -15.54 -14.13
C LEU A 5 -13.64 -14.82 -12.92
N PRO A 6 -12.94 -14.76 -11.77
CA PRO A 6 -13.39 -13.96 -10.66
C PRO A 6 -13.44 -12.47 -11.07
N PRO A 7 -14.45 -11.71 -10.62
CA PRO A 7 -14.50 -10.28 -10.89
C PRO A 7 -13.26 -9.60 -10.30
N LEU A 8 -12.59 -8.78 -11.12
CA LEU A 8 -11.35 -8.05 -10.78
C LEU A 8 -11.53 -6.93 -9.73
N SER A 9 -12.73 -6.78 -9.17
CA SER A 9 -13.07 -5.69 -8.25
C SER A 9 -13.21 -6.24 -6.85
N ASP A 10 -12.09 -6.29 -6.13
CA ASP A 10 -12.09 -6.56 -4.68
C ASP A 10 -12.51 -5.27 -3.94
N PRO A 11 -13.70 -5.23 -3.30
CA PRO A 11 -14.17 -4.05 -2.60
C PRO A 11 -13.25 -3.64 -1.44
N ALA A 12 -12.46 -4.56 -0.88
CA ALA A 12 -11.49 -4.24 0.15
C ALA A 12 -10.28 -3.49 -0.42
N LEU A 13 -9.86 -3.83 -1.65
CA LEU A 13 -8.80 -3.11 -2.36
C LEU A 13 -9.27 -1.72 -2.78
N GLU A 14 -10.51 -1.59 -3.27
CA GLU A 14 -11.10 -0.30 -3.63
C GLU A 14 -11.27 0.63 -2.42
N ALA A 15 -11.69 0.10 -1.27
CA ALA A 15 -11.78 0.86 -0.02
C ALA A 15 -10.39 1.35 0.46
N PHE A 16 -9.36 0.49 0.34
CA PHE A 16 -7.98 0.85 0.68
C PHE A 16 -7.41 1.91 -0.27
N LEU A 17 -7.70 1.80 -1.57
CA LEU A 17 -7.30 2.79 -2.57
C LEU A 17 -8.04 4.12 -2.36
N ALA A 18 -9.32 4.10 -1.97
CA ALA A 18 -10.09 5.29 -1.63
C ALA A 18 -9.54 6.01 -0.38
N ASP A 19 -9.14 5.27 0.65
CA ASP A 19 -8.55 5.81 1.89
C ASP A 19 -7.19 6.50 1.63
N ILE A 20 -6.42 6.00 0.66
CA ILE A 20 -5.15 6.61 0.22
C ILE A 20 -5.37 7.72 -0.84
N GLY A 21 -6.61 7.93 -1.28
CA GLY A 21 -7.01 9.00 -2.21
C GLY A 21 -6.81 8.67 -3.69
N PHE A 22 -6.84 7.38 -4.06
CA PHE A 22 -6.58 6.86 -5.41
C PHE A 22 -7.83 6.24 -6.09
N GLY A 23 -8.97 6.15 -5.41
CA GLY A 23 -10.22 5.61 -5.99
C GLY A 23 -10.87 6.58 -6.97
N LEU A 24 -11.33 6.08 -8.12
CA LEU A 24 -12.24 6.81 -9.01
C LEU A 24 -13.53 7.11 -8.25
N VAL A 25 -13.69 8.36 -7.84
CA VAL A 25 -14.97 8.91 -7.41
C VAL A 25 -15.92 8.79 -8.61
N PRO A 26 -17.06 8.08 -8.51
CA PRO A 26 -18.08 8.16 -9.53
C PRO A 26 -18.59 9.60 -9.56
N ASP A 27 -18.68 10.18 -10.76
CA ASP A 27 -19.19 11.51 -11.02
C ASP A 27 -20.56 11.70 -10.37
N GLU A 28 -20.58 12.34 -9.20
CA GLU A 28 -21.76 13.04 -8.69
C GLU A 28 -21.75 14.45 -9.29
N PRO A 29 -22.82 14.87 -9.97
CA PRO A 29 -22.86 16.13 -10.67
C PRO A 29 -22.76 17.27 -9.66
N LEU A 30 -21.65 17.99 -9.71
CA LEU A 30 -21.50 19.26 -9.04
C LEU A 30 -22.57 20.22 -9.57
N ASP A 31 -23.61 20.47 -8.77
CA ASP A 31 -24.38 21.70 -8.83
C ASP A 31 -23.45 22.87 -8.47
N VAL A 32 -22.66 23.28 -9.46
CA VAL A 32 -21.95 24.54 -9.47
C VAL A 32 -23.01 25.61 -9.61
N THR A 33 -23.65 25.98 -8.50
CA THR A 33 -24.28 27.29 -8.36
C THR A 33 -23.15 28.31 -8.40
N THR A 34 -22.74 28.63 -9.62
CA THR A 34 -22.03 29.85 -9.95
C THR A 34 -22.96 30.96 -9.49
N THR A 35 -22.69 31.55 -8.32
CA THR A 35 -23.30 32.82 -7.92
C THR A 35 -22.74 33.90 -8.85
N THR A 36 -23.24 33.88 -10.08
CA THR A 36 -23.19 34.99 -11.02
C THR A 36 -23.97 36.09 -10.36
N THR A 37 -23.27 37.11 -9.90
CA THR A 37 -23.87 38.33 -9.38
C THR A 37 -24.68 38.95 -10.50
N THR A 38 -25.99 38.74 -10.49
CA THR A 38 -26.97 39.42 -11.32
C THR A 38 -26.76 40.92 -11.14
N THR A 39 -26.02 41.53 -12.08
CA THR A 39 -25.92 42.97 -12.20
C THR A 39 -27.12 43.42 -13.01
N THR A 40 -28.07 44.01 -12.28
CA THR A 40 -29.26 44.70 -12.76
C THR A 40 -29.02 45.44 -14.07
N THR A 41 -29.69 45.00 -15.13
CA THR A 41 -29.90 45.79 -16.35
C THR A 41 -30.95 46.84 -15.99
N MET A 42 -30.53 48.06 -15.67
CA MET A 42 -31.45 49.19 -15.61
C MET A 42 -31.57 49.79 -17.00
N ALA A 43 -32.78 49.68 -17.54
CA ALA A 43 -33.25 50.37 -18.71
C ALA A 43 -33.00 51.88 -18.59
N ALA A 44 -32.47 52.46 -19.65
CA ALA A 44 -32.30 53.91 -19.79
C ALA A 44 -33.63 54.53 -20.24
N THR A 45 -34.24 55.32 -19.37
CA THR A 45 -35.24 56.32 -19.75
C THR A 45 -34.63 57.70 -19.53
N ARG A 46 -34.45 58.42 -20.65
CA ARG A 46 -34.15 59.85 -20.74
C ARG A 46 -35.37 60.66 -20.27
N PRO A 47 -35.16 61.80 -19.58
CA PRO A 47 -35.78 63.02 -20.09
C PRO A 47 -34.81 64.21 -20.16
N GLU A 48 -35.29 65.21 -20.90
CA GLU A 48 -34.66 66.41 -21.40
C GLU A 48 -34.34 67.45 -20.31
N GLU A 49 -33.43 68.34 -20.70
CA GLU A 49 -33.11 69.71 -20.25
C GLU A 49 -33.89 70.33 -19.07
N GLU A 50 -33.15 70.75 -18.04
CA GLU A 50 -33.03 72.15 -17.60
C GLU A 50 -32.11 72.24 -16.36
N THR A 51 -31.45 73.40 -16.18
CA THR A 51 -30.54 73.82 -15.10
C THR A 51 -29.03 73.55 -15.27
N SER A 52 -28.35 74.56 -15.79
CA SER A 52 -26.88 74.68 -15.92
C SER A 52 -26.12 74.72 -14.57
N ALA A 53 -26.82 74.80 -13.43
CA ALA A 53 -26.25 74.59 -12.10
C ALA A 53 -26.26 73.10 -11.66
N SER A 54 -27.19 72.29 -12.18
CA SER A 54 -27.32 70.84 -11.90
C SER A 54 -26.23 70.03 -12.60
N ALA A 55 -25.76 70.46 -13.77
CA ALA A 55 -24.71 69.77 -14.53
C ALA A 55 -23.35 69.73 -13.82
N ALA A 56 -23.00 70.78 -13.07
CA ALA A 56 -21.78 70.81 -12.26
C ALA A 56 -21.88 69.87 -11.05
N ALA A 57 -23.01 69.88 -10.34
CA ALA A 57 -23.27 68.97 -9.23
C ALA A 57 -23.33 67.50 -9.67
N ALA A 58 -23.89 67.21 -10.84
CA ALA A 58 -23.91 65.87 -11.45
C ALA A 58 -22.50 65.38 -11.85
N GLY A 59 -21.62 66.30 -12.26
CA GLY A 59 -20.21 66.01 -12.54
C GLY A 59 -19.42 65.61 -11.27
N ASP A 60 -19.63 66.33 -10.18
CA ASP A 60 -18.99 66.04 -8.88
C ASP A 60 -19.49 64.71 -8.28
N GLU A 61 -20.79 64.43 -8.32
CA GLU A 61 -21.31 63.12 -7.90
C GLU A 61 -20.73 61.96 -8.74
N ALA A 62 -20.55 62.16 -10.05
CA ALA A 62 -19.95 61.16 -10.91
C ALA A 62 -18.47 60.94 -10.58
N ALA A 63 -17.73 62.00 -10.25
CA ALA A 63 -16.34 61.92 -9.81
C ALA A 63 -16.22 61.18 -8.46
N GLU A 64 -17.09 61.49 -7.50
CA GLU A 64 -17.12 60.82 -6.20
C GLU A 64 -17.47 59.33 -6.34
N ARG A 65 -18.46 59.00 -7.16
CA ARG A 65 -18.83 57.61 -7.48
C ARG A 65 -17.67 56.85 -8.12
N ARG A 66 -16.90 57.49 -9.01
CA ARG A 66 -15.67 56.90 -9.59
C ARG A 66 -14.59 56.68 -8.53
N LEU A 67 -14.40 57.61 -7.60
CA LEU A 67 -13.44 57.47 -6.50
C LEU A 67 -13.82 56.29 -5.58
N ARG A 68 -15.08 56.21 -5.17
CA ARG A 68 -15.62 55.08 -4.37
C ARG A 68 -15.41 53.74 -5.07
N ARG A 69 -15.64 53.66 -6.40
CA ARG A 69 -15.36 52.46 -7.20
C ARG A 69 -13.88 52.09 -7.23
N LYS A 70 -12.98 53.07 -7.37
CA LYS A 70 -11.52 52.82 -7.33
C LYS A 70 -11.09 52.25 -5.99
N ILE A 71 -11.61 52.77 -4.88
CA ILE A 71 -11.30 52.30 -3.53
C ILE A 71 -11.84 50.87 -3.33
N SER A 72 -13.12 50.64 -3.64
CA SER A 72 -13.75 49.31 -3.54
C SER A 72 -13.07 48.27 -4.42
N ASN A 73 -12.74 48.61 -5.67
CA ASN A 73 -12.02 47.72 -6.58
C ASN A 73 -10.64 47.38 -6.03
N ARG A 74 -9.88 48.39 -5.57
CA ARG A 74 -8.56 48.17 -4.96
C ARG A 74 -8.65 47.22 -3.76
N GLU A 75 -9.64 47.40 -2.90
CA GLU A 75 -9.83 46.53 -1.76
C GLU A 75 -10.29 45.11 -2.16
N SER A 76 -11.17 45.00 -3.17
CA SER A 76 -11.61 43.70 -3.71
C SER A 76 -10.45 42.92 -4.35
N ALA A 77 -9.57 43.60 -5.08
CA ALA A 77 -8.37 43.02 -5.67
C ALA A 77 -7.41 42.56 -4.57
N ARG A 78 -7.21 43.35 -3.51
CA ARG A 78 -6.42 42.96 -2.33
C ARG A 78 -6.99 41.70 -1.68
N ARG A 79 -8.31 41.66 -1.43
CA ARG A 79 -9.00 40.50 -0.84
C ARG A 79 -8.89 39.26 -1.72
N SER A 80 -9.03 39.41 -3.04
CA SER A 80 -8.88 38.32 -4.00
C SER A 80 -7.46 37.75 -3.99
N ARG A 81 -6.44 38.61 -4.04
CA ARG A 81 -5.03 38.20 -3.94
C ARG A 81 -4.75 37.48 -2.62
N ALA A 82 -5.24 38.02 -1.50
CA ALA A 82 -5.08 37.41 -0.18
C ALA A 82 -5.72 36.01 -0.10
N ARG A 83 -6.93 35.82 -0.65
CA ARG A 83 -7.58 34.49 -0.71
C ARG A 83 -6.78 33.50 -1.53
N LYS A 84 -6.33 33.89 -2.73
CA LYS A 84 -5.49 33.03 -3.58
C LYS A 84 -4.18 32.66 -2.90
N GLN A 85 -3.54 33.62 -2.23
CA GLN A 85 -2.30 33.36 -1.49
C GLN A 85 -2.50 32.34 -0.36
N ARG A 86 -3.55 32.49 0.45
CA ARG A 86 -3.89 31.51 1.50
C ARG A 86 -4.12 30.12 0.93
N HIS A 87 -4.86 30.01 -0.17
CA HIS A 87 -5.10 28.72 -0.80
C HIS A 87 -3.80 28.06 -1.30
N LEU A 88 -2.87 28.85 -1.88
CA LEU A 88 -1.56 28.33 -2.26
C LEU A 88 -0.73 27.88 -1.06
N GLU A 89 -0.79 28.58 0.06
CA GLU A 89 -0.14 28.19 1.31
C GLU A 89 -0.72 26.90 1.89
N GLU A 90 -2.05 26.75 1.89
CA GLU A 90 -2.74 25.54 2.30
C GLU A 90 -2.34 24.34 1.43
N LEU A 91 -2.30 24.50 0.10
CA LEU A 91 -1.86 23.46 -0.83
C LEU A 91 -0.39 23.09 -0.60
N ARG A 92 0.50 24.06 -0.39
CA ARG A 92 1.90 23.80 -0.05
C ARG A 92 2.04 23.05 1.26
N ALA A 93 1.27 23.42 2.28
CA ALA A 93 1.26 22.72 3.56
C ALA A 93 0.76 21.28 3.42
N ARG A 94 -0.32 21.06 2.64
CA ARG A 94 -0.84 19.71 2.34
C ARG A 94 0.19 18.87 1.60
N ALA A 95 0.84 19.41 0.57
CA ALA A 95 1.91 18.74 -0.15
C ALA A 95 3.10 18.41 0.77
N GLY A 96 3.46 19.32 1.68
CA GLY A 96 4.50 19.09 2.69
C GLY A 96 4.16 17.91 3.61
N ARG A 97 2.93 17.88 4.15
CA ARG A 97 2.45 16.75 4.99
C ARG A 97 2.46 15.43 4.24
N LEU A 98 1.98 15.41 2.99
CA LEU A 98 1.98 14.21 2.17
C LEU A 98 3.40 13.72 1.87
N ARG A 99 4.36 14.61 1.57
CA ARG A 99 5.76 14.23 1.36
C ARG A 99 6.41 13.67 2.62
N ALA A 100 6.15 14.28 3.78
CA ALA A 100 6.63 13.78 5.06
C ALA A 100 6.05 12.39 5.37
N GLY A 101 4.73 12.21 5.22
CA GLY A 101 4.07 10.92 5.40
C GLY A 101 4.58 9.86 4.44
N ASN A 102 4.76 10.19 3.15
CA ASN A 102 5.33 9.27 2.17
C ASN A 102 6.76 8.84 2.55
N SER A 103 7.59 9.78 3.02
CA SER A 103 8.96 9.50 3.46
C SER A 103 9.01 8.59 4.68
N GLU A 104 8.11 8.80 5.65
CA GLU A 104 7.96 7.93 6.82
C GLU A 104 7.51 6.52 6.42
N LEU A 105 6.49 6.40 5.57
CA LEU A 105 5.99 5.12 5.07
C LEU A 105 7.09 4.36 4.31
N ALA A 106 7.86 5.06 3.48
CA ALA A 106 8.99 4.47 2.77
C ALA A 106 10.08 3.96 3.74
N ALA A 107 10.36 4.69 4.82
CA ALA A 107 11.30 4.25 5.85
C ALA A 107 10.79 3.01 6.60
N ARG A 108 9.50 2.99 6.96
CA ARG A 108 8.85 1.83 7.58
C ARG A 108 8.90 0.61 6.68
N LEU A 109 8.60 0.78 5.39
CA LEU A 109 8.64 -0.30 4.39
C LEU A 109 10.05 -0.90 4.29
N ARG A 110 11.09 -0.05 4.20
CA ARG A 110 12.49 -0.52 4.20
C ARG A 110 12.82 -1.31 5.47
N GLY A 111 12.35 -0.85 6.63
CA GLY A 111 12.51 -1.57 7.90
C GLY A 111 11.84 -2.95 7.89
N VAL A 112 10.61 -3.05 7.37
CA VAL A 112 9.89 -4.33 7.25
C VAL A 112 10.61 -5.26 6.26
N GLN A 113 11.07 -4.74 5.12
CA GLN A 113 11.84 -5.52 4.14
C GLN A 113 13.13 -6.09 4.74
N ALA A 114 13.88 -5.30 5.51
CA ALA A 114 15.08 -5.76 6.20
C ALA A 114 14.77 -6.90 7.18
N ARG A 115 13.71 -6.76 7.99
CA ARG A 115 13.27 -7.83 8.92
C ARG A 115 12.84 -9.09 8.17
N ALA A 116 12.09 -8.93 7.08
CA ALA A 116 11.68 -10.07 6.25
C ALA A 116 12.89 -10.79 5.64
N ALA A 117 13.92 -10.06 5.20
CA ALA A 117 15.17 -10.66 4.74
C ALA A 117 15.89 -11.45 5.83
N LEU A 118 15.97 -10.91 7.05
CA LEU A 118 16.54 -11.62 8.20
C LEU A 118 15.76 -12.91 8.50
N VAL A 119 14.43 -12.85 8.54
CA VAL A 119 13.58 -14.03 8.77
C VAL A 119 13.77 -15.08 7.67
N ARG A 120 13.92 -14.66 6.40
CA ARG A 120 14.20 -15.60 5.30
C ARG A 120 15.55 -16.30 5.49
N LEU A 121 16.59 -15.57 5.89
CA LEU A 121 17.91 -16.13 6.15
C LEU A 121 17.90 -17.11 7.32
N THR A 122 17.26 -16.75 8.44
CA THR A 122 17.17 -17.65 9.60
C THR A 122 16.36 -18.90 9.26
N ASN A 123 15.28 -18.75 8.50
CA ASN A 123 14.49 -19.89 8.07
C ASN A 123 15.27 -20.83 7.12
N ALA A 124 16.03 -20.27 6.17
CA ALA A 124 16.92 -21.05 5.31
C ALA A 124 17.96 -21.83 6.12
N ARG A 125 18.57 -21.19 7.13
CA ARG A 125 19.49 -21.84 8.07
C ARG A 125 18.82 -22.99 8.82
N LEU A 126 17.66 -22.75 9.43
CA LEU A 126 16.92 -23.78 10.17
C LEU A 126 16.54 -24.97 9.28
N ARG A 127 16.13 -24.72 8.02
CA ARG A 127 15.86 -25.78 7.06
C ARG A 127 17.11 -26.60 6.72
N ALA A 128 18.26 -25.94 6.57
CA ALA A 128 19.53 -26.63 6.33
C ALA A 128 19.93 -27.51 7.53
N GLU A 129 19.80 -26.99 8.75
CA GLU A 129 20.05 -27.72 10.00
C GLU A 129 19.10 -28.93 10.14
N ALA A 130 17.80 -28.72 9.92
CA ALA A 130 16.80 -29.80 9.93
C ALA A 130 17.13 -30.89 8.88
N GLY A 131 17.53 -30.49 7.66
CA GLY A 131 17.97 -31.43 6.63
C GLY A 131 19.22 -32.23 7.03
N ALA A 132 20.19 -31.58 7.69
CA ALA A 132 21.39 -32.25 8.19
C ALA A 132 21.06 -33.27 9.29
N LEU A 133 20.20 -32.91 10.24
CA LEU A 133 19.72 -33.81 11.28
C LEU A 133 18.93 -34.98 10.68
N GLY A 134 18.06 -34.73 9.70
CA GLY A 134 17.33 -35.76 8.97
C GLY A 134 18.26 -36.78 8.29
N ARG A 135 19.34 -36.32 7.65
CA ARG A 135 20.35 -37.21 7.06
C ARG A 135 21.06 -38.06 8.12
N ARG A 136 21.41 -37.48 9.27
CA ARG A 136 22.05 -38.20 10.38
C ARG A 136 21.11 -39.26 10.96
N LEU A 137 19.83 -38.93 11.14
CA LEU A 137 18.81 -39.88 11.59
C LEU A 137 18.66 -41.04 10.61
N ALA A 138 18.53 -40.76 9.30
CA ALA A 138 18.41 -41.78 8.28
C ALA A 138 19.66 -42.68 8.18
N ALA A 139 20.85 -42.12 8.41
CA ALA A 139 22.08 -42.91 8.49
C ALA A 139 22.08 -43.84 9.71
N ALA A 140 21.67 -43.35 10.89
CA ALA A 140 21.57 -44.15 12.11
C ALA A 140 20.53 -45.28 11.96
N GLN A 141 19.36 -44.98 11.38
CA GLN A 141 18.33 -45.98 11.10
C GLN A 141 18.84 -47.07 10.15
N ARG A 142 19.56 -46.71 9.08
CA ARG A 142 20.20 -47.67 8.18
C ARG A 142 21.23 -48.53 8.89
N ALA A 143 22.07 -47.95 9.75
CA ALA A 143 23.06 -48.70 10.52
C ALA A 143 22.41 -49.72 11.46
N ILE A 144 21.31 -49.35 12.13
CA ILE A 144 20.54 -50.27 12.97
C ILE A 144 19.92 -51.38 12.11
N ALA A 145 19.29 -51.05 10.99
CA ALA A 145 18.68 -52.03 10.10
C ALA A 145 19.70 -53.06 9.59
N LEU A 146 20.88 -52.59 9.15
CA LEU A 146 21.98 -53.47 8.75
C LEU A 146 22.41 -54.39 9.90
N ARG A 147 22.60 -53.84 11.11
CA ARG A 147 22.95 -54.64 12.29
C ARG A 147 21.91 -55.73 12.58
N GLN A 148 20.62 -55.45 12.44
CA GLN A 148 19.57 -56.46 12.65
C GLN A 148 19.64 -57.59 11.61
N ILE A 149 19.89 -57.26 10.34
CA ILE A 149 20.06 -58.25 9.27
C ILE A 149 21.26 -59.16 9.55
N TYR A 150 22.42 -58.58 9.92
CA TYR A 150 23.63 -59.35 10.19
C TYR A 150 23.57 -60.13 11.51
N ALA A 151 22.90 -59.60 12.54
CA ALA A 151 22.70 -60.31 13.79
C ALA A 151 21.74 -61.51 13.63
N GLY A 152 20.76 -61.44 12.72
CA GLY A 152 19.87 -62.55 12.40
C GLY A 152 20.56 -63.69 11.63
N GLY A 153 21.46 -63.36 10.69
CA GLY A 153 22.16 -64.36 9.87
C GLY A 153 23.27 -65.16 10.60
N GLY A 154 23.77 -64.64 11.73
CA GLY A 154 24.79 -65.34 12.53
C GLY A 154 24.26 -66.61 13.21
N PHE A 155 22.97 -66.67 13.54
CA PHE A 155 22.38 -67.82 14.23
C PHE A 155 22.28 -69.06 13.32
N GLU A 156 21.93 -68.89 12.04
CA GLU A 156 21.83 -70.01 11.10
C GLU A 156 23.21 -70.59 10.74
N LEU A 157 24.19 -69.72 10.49
CA LEU A 157 25.56 -70.16 10.20
C LEU A 157 26.20 -70.86 11.41
N GLN A 158 25.96 -70.36 12.62
CA GLN A 158 26.47 -70.99 13.84
C GLN A 158 25.78 -72.33 14.13
N ALA A 159 24.47 -72.44 13.88
CA ALA A 159 23.76 -73.71 13.99
C ALA A 159 24.30 -74.77 13.01
N LEU A 160 24.53 -74.39 11.74
CA LEU A 160 25.13 -75.27 10.74
C LEU A 160 26.56 -75.67 11.10
N ALA A 161 27.38 -74.72 11.58
CA ALA A 161 28.73 -75.00 12.03
C ALA A 161 28.75 -75.96 13.23
N SER A 162 27.87 -75.76 14.22
CA SER A 162 27.71 -76.69 15.34
C SER A 162 27.23 -78.07 14.90
N LEU A 163 26.32 -78.16 13.92
CA LEU A 163 25.86 -79.43 13.37
C LEU A 163 26.97 -80.20 12.66
N ILE A 164 27.80 -79.52 11.86
CA ILE A 164 28.95 -80.13 11.17
C ILE A 164 29.97 -80.66 12.20
N VAL A 165 30.28 -79.87 13.22
CA VAL A 165 31.21 -80.29 14.29
C VAL A 165 30.64 -81.49 15.05
N TYR A 166 29.35 -81.47 15.39
CA TYR A 166 28.70 -82.58 16.07
C TYR A 166 28.70 -83.87 15.22
N MET A 167 28.41 -83.77 13.93
CA MET A 167 28.47 -84.90 12.99
C MET A 167 29.89 -85.46 12.85
N HIS A 168 30.90 -84.59 12.85
CA HIS A 168 32.30 -85.02 12.79
C HIS A 168 32.71 -85.78 14.05
N ILE A 169 32.35 -85.27 15.24
CA ILE A 169 32.63 -85.94 16.52
C ILE A 169 31.87 -87.27 16.62
N TRP A 170 30.60 -87.30 16.23
CA TRP A 170 29.78 -88.51 16.24
C TRP A 170 30.37 -89.59 15.33
N LEU A 171 30.79 -89.23 14.11
CA LEU A 171 31.41 -90.15 13.16
C LEU A 171 32.72 -90.72 13.70
N HIS A 172 33.54 -89.90 14.36
CA HIS A 172 34.83 -90.33 14.91
C HIS A 172 34.70 -91.21 16.17
N ALA A 173 33.58 -91.12 16.88
CA ALA A 173 33.28 -91.92 18.06
C ALA A 173 32.60 -93.26 17.74
N HIS A 174 32.19 -93.47 16.48
CA HIS A 174 31.44 -94.66 16.03
C HIS A 174 32.14 -95.46 14.93
N ILE A 175 33.41 -95.16 14.66
CA ILE A 175 34.36 -95.93 13.85
C ILE A 175 35.40 -96.52 14.80
#